data_AF-M3I0Q2-F1
#
_entry.id   AF-M3I0Q2-F1
#
_cell.length_a   1.000
_cell.length_b   1.000
_cell.length_c   1.000
_cell.angle_alpha   90.00
_cell.angle_beta   90.00
_cell.angle_gamma   90.00
#
_symmetry.space_group_name_H-M   'P 1'
#
loop_
_entity.id
_entity.type
_entity.pdbx_description
1 polymer ?
#
loop_
_entity_poly.entity_id
_entity_poly.type
_entity_poly.pdbx_seq_one_letter_code
_entity_poly.pdbx_strand_id
1 'polypeptide(L)' 'MNPKEIAEELIVKMINAADRKQTQRVRECFADVVFVDHSSLNGMRGALVSADEFVTSWQQLLEDAQ' A
#
# COMPACT_ATOMS: atom_id res chain seq x y z
N MET A 1 -19.50 -7.30 12.19
CA MET A 1 -18.51 -6.26 12.47
C MET A 1 -19.04 -4.92 12.04
N ASN A 2 -18.78 -3.89 12.82
CA ASN A 2 -19.06 -2.52 12.42
C ASN A 2 -17.96 -2.00 11.46
N PRO A 3 -18.20 -0.90 10.72
CA PRO A 3 -17.22 -0.40 9.75
C PRO A 3 -15.84 -0.06 10.33
N LYS A 4 -15.77 0.33 11.61
CA LYS A 4 -14.51 0.64 12.28
C LYS A 4 -13.68 -0.63 12.47
N GLU A 5 -14.28 -1.71 12.97
CA GLU A 5 -13.60 -3.00 13.17
C GLU A 5 -13.05 -3.54 11.84
N ILE A 6 -13.83 -3.42 10.75
CA ILE A 6 -13.40 -3.85 9.41
C ILE A 6 -12.18 -3.05 8.94
N ALA A 7 -12.18 -1.73 9.14
CA ALA A 7 -11.06 -0.88 8.76
C ALA A 7 -9.80 -1.20 9.60
N GLU A 8 -9.94 -1.41 10.90
CA GLU A 8 -8.84 -1.79 11.79
C GLU A 8 -8.22 -3.14 11.38
N GLU A 9 -9.04 -4.15 11.12
CA GLU A 9 -8.56 -5.46 10.65
C GLU A 9 -7.84 -5.37 9.30
N LEU A 10 -8.36 -4.57 8.36
CA LEU A 10 -7.73 -4.37 7.05
C LEU A 10 -6.34 -3.72 7.19
N ILE A 11 -6.22 -2.69 8.02
CA ILE A 11 -4.94 -2.00 8.28
C ILE A 11 -3.94 -2.96 8.93
N VAL A 12 -4.35 -3.72 9.94
CA VAL A 12 -3.50 -4.70 10.61
C VAL A 12 -3.05 -5.80 9.64
N LYS A 13 -3.95 -6.30 8.77
CA LYS A 13 -3.61 -7.26 7.72
C LYS A 13 -2.54 -6.69 6.77
N MET A 14 -2.75 -5.47 6.29
CA MET A 14 -1.85 -4.80 5.34
C MET A 14 -0.44 -4.61 5.94
N ILE A 15 -0.34 -4.06 7.16
CA ILE A 15 0.96 -3.79 7.81
C ILE A 15 1.73 -5.10 8.04
N ASN A 16 1.08 -6.13 8.59
CA ASN A 16 1.72 -7.42 8.82
C ASN A 16 2.21 -8.07 7.52
N ALA A 17 1.47 -7.90 6.42
CA ALA A 17 1.89 -8.41 5.11
C ALA A 17 3.10 -7.63 4.57
N ALA A 18 3.11 -6.30 4.72
CA ALA A 18 4.22 -5.44 4.31
C ALA A 18 5.52 -5.77 5.08
N ASP A 19 5.45 -5.89 6.41
CA ASP A 19 6.59 -6.23 7.26
C ASP A 19 7.20 -7.60 6.90
N ARG A 20 6.35 -8.55 6.49
CA ARG A 20 6.76 -9.89 6.06
C ARG A 20 7.16 -9.96 4.59
N LYS A 21 7.21 -8.83 3.88
CA LYS A 21 7.51 -8.74 2.44
C LYS A 21 6.57 -9.62 1.58
N GLN A 22 5.31 -9.76 2.00
CA GLN A 22 4.30 -10.56 1.31
C GLN A 22 3.52 -9.70 0.31
N THR A 23 4.19 -9.29 -0.77
CA THR A 23 3.70 -8.35 -1.81
C THR A 23 2.28 -8.67 -2.29
N GLN A 24 1.99 -9.95 -2.59
CA GLN A 24 0.66 -10.37 -3.03
C GLN A 24 -0.45 -10.11 -1.99
N ARG A 25 -0.16 -10.34 -0.70
CA ARG A 25 -1.11 -10.08 0.39
C ARG A 25 -1.32 -8.59 0.64
N VAL A 26 -0.31 -7.77 0.39
CA VAL A 26 -0.47 -6.31 0.42
C VAL A 26 -1.41 -5.86 -0.69
N ARG A 27 -1.25 -6.39 -1.92
CA ARG A 27 -2.14 -6.08 -3.06
C ARG A 27 -3.61 -6.39 -2.78
N GLU A 28 -3.91 -7.49 -2.11
CA GLU A 28 -5.27 -7.86 -1.70
C GLU A 28 -5.93 -6.86 -0.72
N CYS A 29 -5.14 -5.97 -0.09
CA CYS A 29 -5.66 -4.98 0.86
C CYS A 29 -6.10 -3.67 0.18
N PHE A 30 -5.83 -3.51 -1.12
CA PHE A 30 -6.15 -2.31 -1.88
C PHE A 30 -7.30 -2.54 -2.86
N ALA A 31 -8.08 -1.48 -3.10
CA ALA A 31 -8.93 -1.37 -4.28
C ALA A 31 -8.06 -1.37 -5.56
N ASP A 32 -8.65 -1.64 -6.73
CA ASP A 32 -7.89 -1.72 -7.99
C ASP A 32 -7.15 -0.42 -8.35
N VAL A 33 -7.72 0.71 -7.96
CA VAL A 33 -7.13 2.03 -8.12
C VAL A 33 -7.10 2.73 -6.76
N VAL A 34 -5.95 3.29 -6.42
CA VAL A 34 -5.72 4.00 -5.17
C VAL A 34 -5.23 5.40 -5.43
N PHE A 35 -5.65 6.34 -4.58
CA PHE A 35 -5.08 7.69 -4.57
C PHE A 35 -3.86 7.69 -3.66
N VAL A 36 -2.71 8.08 -4.20
CA VAL A 36 -1.44 8.15 -3.48
C VAL A 36 -0.96 9.60 -3.49
N ASP A 37 -0.69 10.14 -2.30
CA ASP A 37 -0.18 11.51 -2.13
C ASP A 37 1.10 11.49 -1.31
N HIS A 38 2.22 11.67 -2.01
CA HIS A 38 3.54 11.84 -1.43
C HIS A 38 4.08 13.26 -1.65
N SER A 39 3.19 14.25 -1.85
CA SER A 39 3.58 15.64 -2.15
C SER A 39 4.49 16.26 -1.09
N SER A 40 4.35 15.86 0.18
CA SER A 40 5.24 16.28 1.25
C SER A 40 6.67 15.71 1.15
N LEU A 41 6.83 14.57 0.48
CA LEU A 41 8.11 13.88 0.31
C LEU A 41 8.85 14.32 -0.96
N ASN A 42 8.14 14.49 -2.07
CA ASN A 42 8.76 14.71 -3.38
C ASN A 42 8.19 15.90 -4.18
N GLY A 43 7.24 16.66 -3.62
CA GLY A 43 6.61 17.81 -4.28
C GLY A 43 5.65 17.46 -5.42
N MET A 44 5.47 16.17 -5.76
CA MET A 44 4.53 15.75 -6.80
C MET A 44 3.11 15.69 -6.26
N ARG A 45 2.16 16.24 -7.03
CA ARG A 45 0.74 16.18 -6.68
C ARG A 45 0.28 14.72 -6.62
N GLY A 46 -0.58 14.41 -5.64
CA GLY A 46 -1.18 13.08 -5.53
C GLY A 46 -1.92 12.66 -6.81
N ALA A 47 -1.87 11.36 -7.10
CA ALA A 47 -2.38 10.76 -8.33
C ALA A 47 -3.15 9.47 -8.05
N LEU A 48 -4.04 9.13 -8.97
CA LEU A 48 -4.64 7.79 -9.02
C LEU A 48 -3.68 6.84 -9.74
N VAL A 49 -3.35 5.73 -9.10
CA VAL A 49 -2.46 4.70 -9.63
C VAL A 49 -3.12 3.33 -9.50
N SER A 50 -2.71 2.38 -10.34
CA SER A 50 -3.14 0.99 -10.15
C SER A 50 -2.52 0.43 -8.87
N ALA A 51 -3.27 -0.38 -8.13
CA ALA A 51 -2.73 -1.00 -6.92
C ALA A 51 -1.57 -1.96 -7.22
N ASP A 52 -1.56 -2.57 -8.41
CA ASP A 52 -0.46 -3.41 -8.86
C ASP A 52 0.83 -2.60 -9.06
N GLU A 53 0.75 -1.49 -9.80
CA GLU A 53 1.90 -0.57 -9.98
C GLU A 53 2.38 0.00 -8.65
N PHE A 54 1.46 0.38 -7.77
CA PHE A 54 1.81 0.92 -6.45
C PHE A 54 2.58 -0.10 -5.61
N VAL A 55 2.08 -1.33 -5.52
CA VAL A 55 2.72 -2.40 -4.73
C VAL A 55 4.05 -2.84 -5.34
N THR A 56 4.16 -2.89 -6.67
CA THR A 56 5.45 -3.16 -7.35
C THR A 56 6.48 -2.06 -7.05
N SER A 57 6.06 -0.79 -7.03
CA SER A 57 6.97 0.34 -6.70
C SER A 57 7.56 0.23 -5.30
N TRP A 58 6.77 -0.26 -4.33
CA TRP A 58 7.24 -0.54 -2.96
C TRP A 58 8.24 -1.68 -2.89
N GLN A 59 8.03 -2.75 -3.67
CA GLN A 59 8.97 -3.85 -3.71
C GLN A 59 10.34 -3.37 -4.20
N GLN A 60 10.39 -2.59 -5.29
CA GLN A 60 11.66 -2.06 -5.82
C GLN A 60 12.39 -1.19 -4.78
N LEU A 61 11.67 -0.30 -4.09
CA LEU A 61 12.25 0.54 -3.03
C LEU A 61 12.86 -0.28 -1.88
N LEU A 62 12.23 -1.41 -1.52
CA LEU A 62 12.74 -2.29 -0.47
C LEU A 62 13.95 -3.12 -0.90
N GLU A 63 14.09 -3.41 -2.19
CA GLU A 63 15.26 -4.08 -2.76
C GLU A 63 16.45 -3.11 -2.84
N ASP A 64 16.22 -1.85 -3.23
CA ASP A 64 17.26 -0.82 -3.33
C ASP A 64 17.81 -0.37 -1.96
N ALA A 65 17.07 -0.62 -0.88
CA ALA A 65 17.46 -0.26 0.49
C ALA A 65 18.31 -1.34 1.22
N GLN A 66 18.62 -2.46 0.56
CA GLN A 66 19.44 -3.56 1.10
C GLN A 66 20.88 -3.53 0.57
#